data_AF-A0A8T4J2B7-F1
#
_entry.id   AF-A0A8T4J2B7-F1
#
_cell.length_a   1.000
_cell.length_b   1.000
_cell.length_c   1.000
_cell.angle_alpha   90.00
_cell.angle_beta   90.00
_cell.angle_gamma   90.00
#
_symmetry.space_group_name_H-M   'P 1'
#
loop_
_entity.id
_entity.type
_entity.pdbx_description
1 polymer ?
#
loop_
_entity_poly.entity_id
_entity_poly.type
_entity_poly.pdbx_seq_one_letter_code
_entity_poly.pdbx_strand_id
1 'polypeptide(L)'
;MEDYIAVRRDASTVLPTLDLVERAEGATVPDALYGTPQYQTLVLGTADIMCWVNDIHSLHMERGDPINFVTVLDHHEKTGVQKAVDTVAERVAGRVA
;
A
#
# COMPACT_ATOMS: atom_id res chain seq x y z
N MET A 1 1.50 -13.57 -1.99
CA MET A 1 0.81 -12.30 -1.66
C MET A 1 1.74 -11.32 -0.99
N GLU A 2 2.53 -11.75 0.00
CA GLU A 2 3.55 -10.91 0.63
C GLU A 2 4.55 -10.34 -0.38
N ASP A 3 5.00 -11.14 -1.34
CA ASP A 3 5.87 -10.67 -2.44
C ASP A 3 5.23 -9.55 -3.27
N TYR A 4 3.93 -9.69 -3.58
CA TYR A 4 3.19 -8.66 -4.31
C TYR A 4 3.12 -7.36 -3.49
N ILE A 5 2.84 -7.46 -2.18
CA ILE A 5 2.77 -6.30 -1.29
C ILE A 5 4.12 -5.58 -1.26
N ALA A 6 5.23 -6.32 -1.16
CA ALA A 6 6.57 -5.73 -1.21
C ALA A 6 6.81 -4.98 -2.53
N VAL A 7 6.56 -5.64 -3.67
CA VAL A 7 6.72 -5.02 -5.01
C VAL A 7 5.81 -3.80 -5.18
N ARG A 8 4.56 -3.85 -4.69
CA ARG A 8 3.59 -2.76 -4.87
C ARG A 8 4.01 -1.49 -4.14
N ARG A 9 4.66 -1.61 -2.98
CA ARG A 9 5.25 -0.47 -2.24
C ARG A 9 6.31 0.22 -3.09
N ASP A 10 7.22 -0.57 -3.67
CA ASP A 10 8.33 -0.07 -4.50
C ASP A 10 7.87 0.47 -5.86
N ALA A 11 6.80 -0.10 -6.43
CA ALA A 11 6.21 0.37 -7.67
C ALA A 11 5.38 1.66 -7.52
N SER A 12 5.11 2.08 -6.27
CA SER A 12 4.44 3.33 -5.96
C SER A 12 5.44 4.45 -5.67
N THR A 13 4.96 5.69 -5.62
CA THR A 13 5.76 6.82 -5.14
C THR A 13 5.57 7.11 -3.65
N VAL A 14 4.94 6.21 -2.89
CA VAL A 14 4.56 6.52 -1.50
C VAL A 14 5.77 6.68 -0.59
N LEU A 15 6.77 5.79 -0.68
CA LEU A 15 7.98 5.84 0.15
C LEU A 15 8.74 7.16 -0.03
N PRO A 16 9.10 7.60 -1.24
CA PRO A 16 9.73 8.92 -1.42
C PRO A 16 8.79 10.09 -1.08
N THR A 17 7.47 9.90 -1.14
CA THR A 17 6.52 10.93 -0.69
C THR A 17 6.57 11.10 0.83
N LEU A 18 6.75 10.03 1.59
CA LEU A 18 6.91 10.10 3.05
C LEU A 18 8.19 10.85 3.43
N ASP A 19 9.29 10.62 2.72
CA ASP A 19 10.53 11.41 2.90
C ASP A 19 10.30 12.90 2.60
N LEU A 20 9.47 13.20 1.59
CA LEU A 20 9.11 14.58 1.23
C LEU A 20 8.26 15.27 2.31
N VAL A 21 7.45 14.53 3.06
CA VAL A 21 6.66 15.08 4.18
C VAL A 21 7.58 15.71 5.23
N GLU A 22 8.68 15.04 5.59
CA GLU A 22 9.66 15.59 6.54
C GLU A 22 10.21 16.93 6.07
N ARG A 23 10.48 17.04 4.76
CA ARG A 23 10.99 18.28 4.15
C ARG A 23 9.91 19.38 4.07
N ALA A 24 8.67 19.01 3.79
CA ALA A 24 7.54 19.93 3.69
C ALA A 24 7.15 20.52 5.06
N GLU A 25 7.16 19.68 6.09
CA GLU A 25 6.84 20.06 7.47
C GLU A 25 8.03 20.71 8.20
N GLY A 26 9.25 20.63 7.63
CA GLY A 26 10.46 21.12 8.28
C GLY A 26 10.81 20.32 9.54
N ALA A 27 10.35 19.06 9.61
CA ALA A 27 10.48 18.18 10.76
C ALA A 27 11.07 16.84 10.30
N THR A 28 12.37 16.66 10.52
CA THR A 28 13.09 15.43 10.18
C THR A 28 13.00 14.42 11.31
N VAL A 29 12.75 13.16 10.96
CA VAL A 29 12.79 12.04 11.89
C VAL A 29 14.23 11.63 12.14
N PRO A 30 14.70 11.57 13.41
CA PRO A 30 16.06 11.14 13.70
C PRO A 30 16.35 9.71 13.22
N ASP A 31 17.54 9.46 12.67
CA ASP A 31 17.95 8.12 12.19
C ASP A 31 17.75 7.01 13.21
N ALA A 32 18.04 7.31 14.49
CA ALA A 32 17.86 6.39 15.61
C ALA A 32 16.40 5.96 15.82
N LEU A 33 15.44 6.79 15.39
CA LEU A 33 14.01 6.49 15.41
C LEU A 33 13.57 5.85 14.09
N TYR A 34 14.09 6.31 12.96
CA TYR A 34 13.70 5.85 11.62
C TYR A 34 13.82 4.33 11.47
N GLY A 35 14.93 3.75 11.95
CA GLY A 35 15.18 2.31 11.87
C GLY A 35 14.40 1.45 12.88
N THR A 36 13.62 2.06 13.78
CA THR A 36 12.91 1.30 14.81
C THR A 36 11.73 0.51 14.21
N PRO A 37 11.40 -0.68 14.75
CA PRO A 37 10.24 -1.45 14.31
C PRO A 37 8.92 -0.67 14.37
N GLN A 38 8.78 0.21 15.37
CA GLN A 38 7.61 1.04 15.57
C GLN A 38 7.45 2.06 14.44
N TYR A 39 8.53 2.78 14.09
CA TYR A 39 8.48 3.75 12.99
C TYR A 39 8.30 3.06 11.63
N GLN A 40 8.99 1.93 11.40
CA GLN A 40 8.82 1.14 10.18
C GLN A 40 7.39 0.58 10.04
N THR A 41 6.70 0.30 11.15
CA THR A 41 5.28 -0.06 11.12
C THR A 41 4.42 1.08 10.56
N LEU A 42 4.72 2.33 10.92
CA LEU A 42 4.01 3.51 10.39
C LEU A 42 4.31 3.72 8.90
N VAL A 43 5.58 3.63 8.50
CA VAL A 43 6.00 3.81 7.09
C VAL A 43 5.34 2.75 6.20
N LEU A 44 5.50 1.47 6.54
CA LEU A 44 4.96 0.37 5.74
C LEU A 44 3.42 0.31 5.80
N GLY A 45 2.82 0.65 6.94
CA GLY A 45 1.36 0.74 7.08
C GLY A 45 0.78 1.85 6.21
N THR A 46 1.41 3.02 6.19
CA THR A 46 0.99 4.14 5.33
C THR A 46 1.14 3.79 3.85
N ALA A 47 2.26 3.16 3.49
CA ALA A 47 2.50 2.66 2.13
C ALA A 47 1.41 1.68 1.68
N ASP A 48 1.07 0.71 2.53
CA ASP A 48 0.02 -0.27 2.25
C ASP A 48 -1.34 0.40 2.06
N ILE A 49 -1.76 1.24 3.01
CA ILE A 49 -3.07 1.91 2.94
C ILE A 49 -3.17 2.73 1.66
N MET A 50 -2.17 3.57 1.35
CA MET A 50 -2.21 4.42 0.17
C MET A 50 -2.22 3.61 -1.13
N CYS A 51 -1.39 2.57 -1.24
CA CYS A 51 -1.37 1.71 -2.42
C CYS A 51 -2.69 0.96 -2.61
N TRP A 52 -3.21 0.34 -1.55
CA TRP A 52 -4.38 -0.53 -1.67
C TRP A 52 -5.68 0.25 -1.87
N VAL A 53 -5.81 1.43 -1.25
CA VAL A 53 -6.92 2.35 -1.54
C VAL A 53 -6.83 2.83 -2.98
N ASN A 54 -5.64 3.16 -3.48
CA ASN A 54 -5.45 3.49 -4.89
C ASN A 54 -5.90 2.33 -5.78
N ASP A 55 -5.44 1.10 -5.54
CA ASP A 55 -5.78 -0.08 -6.35
C ASP A 55 -7.29 -0.35 -6.44
N ILE A 56 -8.06 -0.09 -5.37
CA ILE A 56 -9.53 -0.18 -5.40
C ILE A 56 -10.11 0.90 -6.33
N HIS A 57 -9.69 2.15 -6.17
CA HIS A 57 -10.29 3.28 -6.87
C HIS A 57 -9.84 3.43 -8.33
N SER A 58 -8.60 3.04 -8.65
CA SER A 58 -8.02 3.11 -9.99
C SER A 58 -8.32 1.87 -10.84
N LEU A 59 -8.87 0.80 -10.25
CA LEU A 59 -9.13 -0.48 -10.91
C LEU A 59 -9.77 -0.36 -12.31
N HIS A 60 -10.79 0.50 -12.43
CA HIS A 60 -11.52 0.71 -13.70
C HIS A 60 -10.65 1.31 -14.82
N MET A 61 -9.55 1.99 -14.47
CA MET A 61 -8.63 2.62 -15.41
C MET A 61 -7.48 1.70 -15.83
N GLU A 62 -7.14 0.70 -15.01
CA GLU A 62 -5.90 -0.07 -15.11
C GLU A 62 -5.98 -1.31 -15.99
N ARG A 63 -7.17 -1.70 -16.47
CA ARG A 63 -7.37 -2.72 -17.52
C ARG A 63 -6.57 -4.02 -17.35
N GLY A 64 -6.43 -4.51 -16.12
CA GLY A 64 -5.70 -5.75 -15.82
C GLY A 64 -4.20 -5.57 -15.55
N ASP A 65 -3.76 -4.36 -15.19
CA ASP A 65 -2.40 -4.09 -14.72
C ASP A 65 -2.00 -5.06 -13.58
N PRO A 66 -0.86 -5.78 -13.71
CA PRO A 66 -0.37 -6.67 -12.65
C PRO A 66 0.14 -5.92 -11.41
N ILE A 67 0.24 -4.59 -11.43
CA ILE A 67 0.57 -3.72 -10.29
C ILE A 67 -0.71 -3.22 -9.61
N ASN A 68 -1.74 -4.06 -9.49
CA ASN A 68 -2.98 -3.78 -8.78
C ASN A 68 -3.39 -4.96 -7.89
N PHE A 69 -3.66 -4.69 -6.61
CA PHE A 69 -3.89 -5.75 -5.64
C PHE A 69 -5.19 -6.50 -5.93
N VAL A 70 -6.25 -5.78 -6.30
CA VAL A 70 -7.53 -6.41 -6.67
C VAL A 70 -7.33 -7.34 -7.87
N THR A 71 -6.62 -6.88 -8.91
CA THR A 71 -6.31 -7.69 -10.10
C THR A 71 -5.52 -8.95 -9.75
N VAL A 72 -4.44 -8.82 -8.97
CA VAL A 72 -3.58 -9.95 -8.59
C VAL A 72 -4.33 -10.93 -7.68
N LEU A 73 -5.14 -10.42 -6.75
CA LEU A 73 -5.92 -11.22 -5.84
C LEU A 73 -6.99 -12.04 -6.57
N ASP A 74 -7.77 -11.40 -7.46
CA ASP A 74 -8.77 -12.10 -8.26
C ASP A 74 -8.13 -13.16 -9.18
N HIS A 75 -7.00 -12.82 -9.82
CA HIS A 75 -6.26 -13.78 -10.64
C HIS A 75 -5.79 -15.01 -9.83
N HIS A 76 -5.29 -14.80 -8.60
CA HIS A 76 -4.76 -15.86 -7.76
C HIS A 76 -5.87 -16.72 -7.12
N GLU A 77 -6.93 -16.09 -6.61
CA GLU A 77 -7.98 -16.77 -5.84
C GLU A 77 -9.20 -17.17 -6.67
N LYS A 78 -9.40 -16.57 -7.85
CA LYS A 78 -10.53 -16.81 -8.76
C LYS A 78 -11.90 -16.62 -8.09
N THR A 79 -11.99 -15.60 -7.25
CA THR A 79 -13.17 -15.31 -6.42
C THR A 79 -14.11 -14.28 -7.03
N GLY A 80 -13.70 -13.62 -8.11
CA GLY A 80 -14.42 -12.54 -8.77
C GLY A 80 -14.02 -11.17 -8.21
N VAL A 81 -13.97 -10.18 -9.10
CA VAL A 81 -13.53 -8.80 -8.82
C VAL A 81 -14.17 -8.19 -7.56
N GLN A 82 -15.49 -8.34 -7.37
CA GLN A 82 -16.17 -7.75 -6.20
C GLN A 82 -15.61 -8.32 -4.88
N LYS A 83 -15.45 -9.64 -4.79
CA LYS A 83 -14.92 -10.28 -3.58
C LYS A 83 -13.45 -9.92 -3.35
N ALA A 84 -12.67 -9.74 -4.43
CA ALA A 84 -11.32 -9.24 -4.33
C ALA A 84 -11.27 -7.79 -3.80
N VAL A 85 -12.16 -6.90 -4.28
CA VAL A 85 -12.30 -5.53 -3.74
C VAL A 85 -12.63 -5.56 -2.25
N ASP A 86 -13.63 -6.34 -1.85
CA ASP A 86 -14.06 -6.45 -0.44
C ASP A 86 -12.89 -6.92 0.44
N THR A 87 -12.14 -7.92 -0.03
CA THR A 87 -10.97 -8.45 0.69
C THR A 87 -9.84 -7.43 0.81
N VAL A 88 -9.57 -6.64 -0.24
CA VAL A 88 -8.56 -5.56 -0.18
C VAL A 88 -9.03 -4.45 0.77
N ALA A 89 -10.33 -4.11 0.79
CA ALA A 89 -10.90 -3.13 1.71
C ALA A 89 -10.79 -3.59 3.17
N GLU A 90 -11.05 -4.87 3.47
CA GLU A 90 -10.85 -5.45 4.80
C GLU A 90 -9.38 -5.36 5.25
N ARG A 91 -8.42 -5.58 4.34
CA ARG A 91 -7.00 -5.42 4.63
C ARG A 91 -6.63 -3.97 4.94
N VAL A 92 -7.20 -3.00 4.22
CA VAL A 92 -7.04 -1.57 4.53
C VAL A 92 -7.58 -1.27 5.93
N ALA A 93 -8.78 -1.73 6.27
CA ALA A 93 -9.36 -1.53 7.60
C ALA A 93 -8.49 -2.13 8.71
N GLY A 94 -7.93 -3.33 8.49
CA GLY A 94 -7.02 -3.99 9.42
C GLY A 94 -5.67 -3.29 9.62
N ARG A 95 -5.32 -2.30 8.78
CA ARG A 95 -4.11 -1.46 8.95
C ARG A 95 -4.36 -0.22 9.81
N VAL A 96 -5.62 0.18 10.01
CA VAL A 96 -6.02 1.37 10.77
C VAL A 96 -6.37 1.04 12.22
N ALA A 97 -6.82 -0.19 12.49
CA ALA A 97 -7.15 -0.71 13.82
C ALA A 97 -5.90 -1.08 14.64
#